data_AF-A0A254SR52-F1
#
_entry.id   AF-A0A254SR52-F1
#
_cell.length_a   1.000
_cell.length_b   1.000
_cell.length_c   1.000
_cell.angle_alpha   90.00
_cell.angle_beta   90.00
_cell.angle_gamma   90.00
#
_symmetry.space_group_name_H-M   'P 1'
#
loop_
_entity.id
_entity.type
_entity.pdbx_description
1 polymer ?
#
loop_
_entity_poly.entity_id
_entity_poly.type
_entity_poly.pdbx_seq_one_letter_code
_entity_poly.pdbx_strand_id
1 'polypeptide(L)'
;MNSMPPPEMQMQYSAGALKDSGKLTVWVTIPEKWHVNANEVTDEFLKPSSIEVKAEGIEFGDVVWPKPIKEYNEALELEILTFRGEFKIEIPVKAVADKYDSLGTEATFHYQACDNSICLAPASKTISLSENAAGAKSSNVNSSAKKNDSENEVAANKRGNENLEASTTEAAENSAASAGIIALLFFAFLGGIILNLMPCVLPVLSLKLFSLIKQAGESRGRLLALGGATTAGILASFWVLAAVVAAVKAGGGSAGWGMQFQSAGFIAFMVVILTAFAMSFFGVFEVWLPWGATTKMDEAGHKAGFAGAFFTGALLVLLSTPCSAPFLGTAMGFAFAQTTPVLFLFFTAAGLGLALPYMLVSAFPKILKVFPKPGPWMVKLQKVMGVLLLASVAWLLWIVNEQAGTAGVRMFAIVVVASVACSVLLGKFAPPGVAFKREVAGFGLSVIVIAALWFAVISPRYESAASEKFNARMQEQMTADGWYRYSPALIEEFAKAKRTIFIDATADWCLTCKTNEAAVLNRDEFRRAMDSLNVALVKADWTRETPEVNALLRSMGKSGVPAYAIYPAGDATKKIVLPELLTTAAIVENIVGSRK
;
A
#
# COMPACT_ATOMS: atom_id res chain seq x y z
N MET A 1 -5.78 -1.28 17.67
CA MET A 1 -7.20 -1.44 17.30
C MET A 1 -7.88 -0.15 17.69
N ASN A 2 -8.00 0.80 16.78
CA ASN A 2 -8.70 2.06 17.03
C ASN A 2 -10.18 1.85 16.66
N SER A 3 -10.87 1.01 17.42
CA SER A 3 -12.31 0.86 17.31
C SER A 3 -12.94 1.59 18.49
N MET A 4 -13.82 2.55 18.21
CA MET A 4 -14.66 3.13 19.24
C MET A 4 -15.55 2.03 19.85
N PRO A 5 -15.62 1.89 21.19
CA PRO A 5 -16.63 1.04 21.79
C PRO A 5 -18.03 1.56 21.41
N PRO A 6 -19.01 0.68 21.16
CA PRO A 6 -20.35 1.11 20.75
C PRO A 6 -20.94 2.06 21.81
N PRO A 7 -21.70 3.09 21.39
CA PRO A 7 -22.30 4.03 22.31
C PRO A 7 -23.27 3.30 23.25
N GLU A 8 -23.27 3.72 24.51
CA GLU A 8 -24.25 3.22 25.47
C GLU A 8 -25.58 3.92 25.19
N MET A 9 -26.65 3.15 25.08
CA MET A 9 -27.97 3.68 24.81
C MET A 9 -28.97 3.15 25.81
N GLN A 10 -29.82 4.04 26.32
CA GLN A 10 -30.95 3.72 27.17
C GLN A 10 -32.19 4.37 26.58
N MET A 11 -33.34 3.73 26.72
CA MET A 11 -34.59 4.32 26.26
C MET A 11 -35.72 4.07 27.24
N GLN A 12 -36.60 5.05 27.36
CA GLN A 12 -37.71 5.02 28.29
C GLN A 12 -38.88 5.83 27.71
N TYR A 13 -40.08 5.30 27.87
CA TYR A 13 -41.30 6.07 27.64
C TYR A 13 -41.56 7.02 28.81
N SER A 14 -42.06 8.22 28.50
CA SER A 14 -42.48 9.19 29.53
C SER A 14 -43.50 8.59 30.51
N ALA A 15 -43.39 8.92 31.79
CA ALA A 15 -44.31 8.45 32.83
C ALA A 15 -45.75 8.95 32.55
N GLY A 16 -46.62 8.07 32.07
CA GLY A 16 -47.93 8.41 31.52
C GLY A 16 -48.05 7.86 30.11
N ALA A 17 -48.41 6.57 30.04
CA ALA A 17 -48.54 5.71 28.87
C ALA A 17 -48.99 6.41 27.58
N LEU A 18 -48.30 6.12 26.46
CA LEU A 18 -48.82 5.84 25.10
C LEU A 18 -50.24 6.36 24.76
N LYS A 19 -50.50 7.62 25.08
CA LYS A 19 -51.70 8.41 24.77
C LYS A 19 -51.24 9.78 24.29
N ASP A 20 -51.96 10.37 23.34
CA ASP A 20 -51.81 11.61 22.52
C ASP A 20 -50.83 12.75 22.91
N SER A 21 -49.71 12.45 23.57
CA SER A 21 -48.65 13.35 24.01
C SER A 21 -47.45 12.62 24.64
N GLY A 22 -47.49 11.28 24.73
CA GLY A 22 -46.36 10.48 25.20
C GLY A 22 -45.12 10.67 24.33
N LYS A 23 -43.94 10.59 24.93
CA LYS A 23 -42.67 10.65 24.20
C LYS A 23 -41.80 9.46 24.57
N LEU A 24 -41.12 8.89 23.57
CA LEU A 24 -40.00 8.00 23.77
C LEU A 24 -38.75 8.85 23.89
N THR A 25 -38.05 8.76 25.01
CA THR A 25 -36.74 9.41 25.19
C THR A 25 -35.65 8.37 25.04
N VAL A 26 -34.67 8.65 24.20
CA VAL A 26 -33.47 7.82 24.01
C VAL A 26 -32.27 8.63 24.49
N TRP A 27 -31.59 8.14 25.52
CA TRP A 27 -30.31 8.67 25.99
C TRP A 27 -29.19 7.92 25.27
N VAL A 28 -28.26 8.68 24.70
CA VAL A 28 -27.09 8.17 24.02
C VAL A 28 -25.86 8.76 24.68
N THR A 29 -24.95 7.89 25.15
CA THR A 29 -23.70 8.28 25.77
C THR A 29 -22.54 7.87 24.87
N ILE A 30 -21.81 8.89 24.39
CA ILE A 30 -20.63 8.74 23.55
C ILE A 30 -19.38 8.64 24.44
N PRO A 31 -18.58 7.56 24.34
CA PRO A 31 -17.29 7.42 24.98
C PRO A 31 -16.38 8.66 24.87
N GLU A 32 -15.64 8.95 25.94
CA GLU A 32 -14.67 10.05 25.95
C GLU A 32 -13.67 9.93 24.78
N LYS A 33 -13.30 11.08 24.19
CA LYS A 33 -12.43 11.25 23.00
C LYS A 33 -13.09 10.99 21.64
N TRP A 34 -14.35 10.57 21.60
CA TRP A 34 -15.09 10.38 20.36
C TRP A 34 -16.25 11.38 20.26
N HIS A 35 -16.63 11.70 19.04
CA HIS A 35 -17.88 12.40 18.73
C HIS A 35 -18.61 11.69 17.60
N VAL A 36 -19.90 11.94 17.52
CA VAL A 36 -20.71 11.52 16.38
C VAL A 36 -21.18 12.75 15.63
N ASN A 37 -21.34 12.63 14.32
CA ASN A 37 -21.89 13.72 13.51
C ASN A 37 -23.32 14.05 13.96
N ALA A 38 -23.71 15.31 13.84
CA ALA A 38 -25.07 15.73 14.13
C ALA A 38 -26.06 15.20 13.07
N ASN A 39 -27.36 15.33 13.35
CA ASN A 39 -28.43 15.01 12.40
C ASN A 39 -28.45 15.95 11.18
N GLU A 40 -27.92 17.16 11.35
CA GLU A 40 -27.65 18.11 10.27
C GLU A 40 -26.12 18.21 10.10
N VAL A 41 -25.64 17.87 8.91
CA VAL A 41 -24.21 17.89 8.59
C VAL A 41 -23.86 19.14 7.79
N THR A 42 -22.67 19.67 8.02
CA THR A 42 -22.15 20.85 7.33
C THR A 42 -21.57 20.54 5.94
N ASP A 43 -21.34 19.25 5.65
CA ASP A 43 -20.73 18.76 4.42
C ASP A 43 -21.34 17.41 4.02
N GLU A 44 -21.48 17.16 2.71
CA GLU A 44 -22.12 15.97 2.13
C GLU A 44 -21.34 14.67 2.39
N PHE A 45 -20.05 14.76 2.72
CA PHE A 45 -19.20 13.60 3.05
C PHE A 45 -19.41 13.07 4.47
N LEU A 46 -20.05 13.83 5.35
CA LEU A 46 -20.38 13.41 6.71
C LEU A 46 -21.69 12.63 6.72
N LYS A 47 -21.71 11.45 7.34
CA LYS A 47 -22.97 10.73 7.56
C LYS A 47 -23.71 11.30 8.75
N PRO A 48 -24.92 11.87 8.56
CA PRO A 48 -25.69 12.42 9.66
C PRO A 48 -26.14 11.30 10.60
N SER A 49 -26.22 11.62 11.89
CA SER A 49 -26.85 10.69 12.83
C SER A 49 -28.35 10.62 12.60
N SER A 50 -28.88 9.40 12.53
CA SER A 50 -30.31 9.14 12.39
C SER A 50 -30.77 8.08 13.40
N ILE A 51 -32.06 8.09 13.71
CA ILE A 51 -32.65 7.09 14.60
C ILE A 51 -33.92 6.54 13.97
N GLU A 52 -34.00 5.22 13.89
CA GLU A 52 -35.19 4.49 13.46
C GLU A 52 -35.83 3.80 14.66
N VAL A 53 -37.13 4.00 14.86
CA VAL A 53 -37.87 3.33 15.92
C VAL A 53 -38.97 2.48 15.32
N LYS A 54 -39.03 1.21 15.74
CA LYS A 54 -40.04 0.25 15.32
C LYS A 54 -40.77 -0.27 16.54
N ALA A 55 -42.10 -0.19 16.52
CA ALA A 55 -42.96 -0.76 17.53
C ALA A 55 -44.28 -1.20 16.88
N GLU A 56 -44.87 -2.28 17.39
CA GLU A 56 -46.11 -2.81 16.85
C GLU A 56 -47.29 -1.97 17.33
N GLY A 57 -48.03 -1.36 16.40
CA GLY A 57 -49.23 -0.58 16.70
C GLY A 57 -48.98 0.82 17.29
N ILE A 58 -47.76 1.38 17.18
CA ILE A 58 -47.42 2.72 17.64
C ILE A 58 -46.82 3.53 16.47
N GLU A 59 -47.42 4.67 16.16
CA GLU A 59 -46.88 5.62 15.19
C GLU A 59 -46.10 6.73 15.90
N PHE A 60 -44.85 6.93 15.48
CA PHE A 60 -43.97 7.99 15.99
C PHE A 60 -44.00 9.22 15.07
N GLY A 61 -43.92 10.41 15.67
CA GLY A 61 -43.77 11.69 14.99
C GLY A 61 -42.31 12.07 14.74
N ASP A 62 -42.09 13.31 14.29
CA ASP A 62 -40.76 13.81 13.93
C ASP A 62 -39.79 13.81 15.12
N VAL A 63 -38.57 13.33 14.88
CA VAL A 63 -37.53 13.21 15.91
C VAL A 63 -37.01 14.58 16.31
N VAL A 64 -37.03 14.88 17.61
CA VAL A 64 -36.49 16.12 18.17
C VAL A 64 -35.08 15.88 18.68
N TRP A 65 -34.11 16.46 17.97
CA TRP A 65 -32.68 16.38 18.29
C TRP A 65 -32.23 17.51 19.24
N PRO A 66 -31.19 17.28 20.06
CA PRO A 66 -30.56 18.33 20.84
C PRO A 66 -29.77 19.29 19.94
N LYS A 67 -29.43 20.48 20.47
CA LYS A 67 -28.61 21.45 19.71
C LYS A 67 -27.18 20.89 19.51
N PRO A 68 -26.68 20.83 18.26
CA PRO A 68 -25.33 20.31 18.01
C PRO A 68 -24.24 21.29 18.44
N ILE A 69 -23.06 20.75 18.71
CA ILE A 69 -21.85 21.50 19.05
C ILE A 69 -21.07 21.71 17.74
N LYS A 70 -20.66 22.96 17.47
CA LYS A 70 -19.82 23.28 16.31
C LYS A 70 -18.35 23.14 16.70
N GLU A 71 -17.60 22.34 15.96
CA GLU A 71 -16.18 22.08 16.23
C GLU A 71 -15.41 21.91 14.91
N TYR A 72 -14.15 22.35 14.89
CA TYR A 72 -13.28 22.14 13.74
C TYR A 72 -12.67 20.75 13.77
N ASN A 73 -12.83 19.97 12.70
CA ASN A 73 -12.27 18.62 12.61
C ASN A 73 -11.01 18.62 11.73
N GLU A 74 -9.87 18.28 12.32
CA GLU A 74 -8.58 18.30 11.65
C GLU A 74 -8.45 17.19 10.59
N ALA A 75 -9.11 16.04 10.77
CA ALA A 75 -9.13 14.96 9.78
C ALA A 75 -9.86 15.34 8.48
N LEU A 76 -10.77 16.30 8.55
CA LEU A 76 -11.60 16.75 7.43
C LEU A 76 -11.28 18.20 7.00
N GLU A 77 -10.45 18.92 7.75
CA GLU A 77 -10.10 20.33 7.53
C GLU A 77 -11.31 21.29 7.43
N LEU A 78 -12.41 20.98 8.13
CA LEU A 78 -13.65 21.75 8.06
C LEU A 78 -14.42 21.81 9.39
N GLU A 79 -15.27 22.83 9.55
CA GLU A 79 -16.13 22.99 10.74
C GLU A 79 -17.33 22.04 10.64
N ILE A 80 -17.46 21.14 11.62
CA ILE A 80 -18.50 20.13 11.71
C ILE A 80 -19.44 20.35 12.89
N LEU A 81 -20.67 19.88 12.74
CA LEU A 81 -21.67 19.82 13.80
C LEU A 81 -21.65 18.42 14.41
N THR A 82 -21.47 18.32 15.72
CA THR A 82 -21.26 17.05 16.42
C THR A 82 -22.05 16.94 17.71
N PHE A 83 -22.24 15.70 18.16
CA PHE A 83 -22.69 15.37 19.51
C PHE A 83 -21.56 14.68 20.28
N ARG A 84 -21.34 15.11 21.53
CA ARG A 84 -20.34 14.59 22.46
C ARG A 84 -20.96 14.32 23.83
N GLY A 85 -20.42 13.33 24.53
CA GLY A 85 -20.87 12.95 25.86
C GLY A 85 -22.29 12.37 25.85
N GLU A 86 -23.08 12.70 26.87
CA GLU A 86 -24.47 12.26 27.00
C GLU A 86 -25.42 13.27 26.36
N PHE A 87 -26.30 12.79 25.48
CA PHE A 87 -27.37 13.59 24.89
C PHE A 87 -28.67 12.81 24.79
N LYS A 88 -29.79 13.54 24.76
CA LYS A 88 -31.14 12.96 24.68
C LYS A 88 -31.80 13.25 23.34
N ILE A 89 -32.45 12.24 22.78
CA ILE A 89 -33.29 12.32 21.59
C ILE A 89 -34.73 12.09 22.04
N GLU A 90 -35.64 13.02 21.70
CA GLU A 90 -37.05 12.93 22.05
C GLU A 90 -37.89 12.60 20.81
N ILE A 91 -38.67 11.52 20.89
CA ILE A 91 -39.50 11.05 19.79
C ILE A 91 -40.97 11.07 20.26
N PRO A 92 -41.79 12.00 19.77
CA PRO A 92 -43.19 12.09 20.16
C PRO A 92 -43.99 10.91 19.59
N VAL A 93 -44.91 10.36 20.37
CA VAL A 93 -45.86 9.35 19.91
C VAL A 93 -47.08 10.06 19.34
N LYS A 94 -47.40 9.77 18.08
CA LYS A 94 -48.45 10.46 17.31
C LYS A 94 -49.80 9.74 17.38
N ALA A 95 -49.78 8.41 17.32
CA ALA A 95 -50.99 7.59 17.43
C ALA A 95 -50.64 6.20 17.97
N VAL A 96 -51.60 5.57 18.66
CA VAL A 96 -51.47 4.22 19.21
C VAL A 96 -52.74 3.44 18.87
N ALA A 97 -52.58 2.27 18.25
CA ALA A 97 -53.67 1.39 17.88
C ALA A 97 -54.24 0.64 19.11
N ASP A 98 -55.48 0.14 19.04
CA ASP A 98 -56.13 -0.59 20.15
C ASP A 98 -55.38 -1.87 20.58
N LYS A 99 -54.57 -2.43 19.68
CA LYS A 99 -53.61 -3.51 19.96
C LYS A 99 -52.21 -2.99 19.65
N TYR A 100 -51.42 -2.76 20.68
CA TYR A 100 -50.03 -2.30 20.56
C TYR A 100 -49.11 -3.11 21.48
N ASP A 101 -47.86 -3.29 21.08
CA ASP A 101 -46.80 -3.81 21.92
C ASP A 101 -45.71 -2.75 22.15
N SER A 102 -45.65 -2.27 23.38
CA SER A 102 -44.69 -1.27 23.83
C SER A 102 -43.40 -1.87 24.39
N LEU A 103 -43.42 -3.14 24.79
CA LEU A 103 -42.26 -3.84 25.34
C LEU A 103 -41.35 -4.37 24.22
N GLY A 104 -41.93 -4.67 23.05
CA GLY A 104 -41.22 -5.00 21.81
C GLY A 104 -40.69 -3.80 21.01
N THR A 105 -40.68 -2.58 21.57
CA THR A 105 -40.13 -1.41 20.87
C THR A 105 -38.61 -1.54 20.71
N GLU A 106 -38.14 -1.39 19.47
CA GLU A 106 -36.73 -1.37 19.09
C GLU A 106 -36.34 0.01 18.57
N ALA A 107 -35.23 0.55 19.05
CA ALA A 107 -34.64 1.78 18.55
C ALA A 107 -33.24 1.49 17.99
N THR A 108 -33.03 1.82 16.72
CA THR A 108 -31.74 1.68 16.03
C THR A 108 -31.17 3.06 15.75
N PHE A 109 -30.05 3.36 16.39
CA PHE A 109 -29.30 4.60 16.18
C PHE A 109 -28.19 4.36 15.17
N HIS A 110 -28.24 5.05 14.04
CA HIS A 110 -27.19 5.06 13.02
C HIS A 110 -26.27 6.25 13.28
N TYR A 111 -24.97 5.99 13.34
CA TYR A 111 -23.98 7.00 13.65
C TYR A 111 -22.68 6.77 12.90
N GLN A 112 -21.98 7.87 12.63
CA GLN A 112 -20.59 7.83 12.21
C GLN A 112 -19.75 8.45 13.33
N ALA A 113 -18.90 7.62 13.90
CA ALA A 113 -17.98 8.03 14.95
C ALA A 113 -16.71 8.61 14.34
N CYS A 114 -16.32 9.78 14.82
CA CYS A 114 -15.07 10.42 14.47
C CYS A 114 -14.34 10.82 15.75
N ASP A 115 -13.02 10.79 15.72
CA ASP A 115 -12.19 11.60 16.59
C ASP A 115 -11.60 12.77 15.77
N ASN A 116 -10.67 13.52 16.33
CA ASN A 116 -10.06 14.65 15.62
C ASN A 116 -9.08 14.23 14.51
N SER A 117 -8.74 12.94 14.38
CA SER A 117 -7.72 12.43 13.47
C SER A 117 -8.21 11.36 12.50
N ILE A 118 -9.32 10.68 12.81
CA ILE A 118 -9.92 9.63 11.98
C ILE A 118 -11.44 9.56 12.15
N CYS A 119 -12.15 9.35 11.05
CA CYS A 119 -13.54 8.94 11.04
C CYS A 119 -13.64 7.44 10.77
N LEU A 120 -14.43 6.73 11.59
CA LEU A 120 -14.73 5.32 11.41
C LEU A 120 -15.84 5.12 10.37
N ALA A 121 -15.99 3.89 9.89
CA ALA A 121 -17.11 3.52 9.03
C ALA A 121 -18.45 3.68 9.80
N PRO A 122 -19.54 4.06 9.12
CA PRO A 122 -20.86 4.16 9.73
C PRO A 122 -21.26 2.84 10.40
N ALA A 123 -21.79 2.94 11.61
CA ALA A 123 -22.25 1.81 12.40
C ALA A 123 -23.64 2.09 12.94
N SER A 124 -24.31 1.04 13.40
CA SER A 124 -25.62 1.15 14.04
C SER A 124 -25.67 0.37 15.34
N LYS A 125 -26.36 0.92 16.33
CA LYS A 125 -26.62 0.24 17.59
C LYS A 125 -28.13 0.14 17.79
N THR A 126 -28.62 -1.07 18.02
CA THR A 126 -30.02 -1.34 18.33
C THR A 126 -30.17 -1.66 19.81
N ILE A 127 -31.23 -1.16 20.44
CA ILE A 127 -31.67 -1.53 21.78
C ILE A 127 -33.15 -1.91 21.77
N SER A 128 -33.53 -2.81 22.67
CA SER A 128 -34.91 -3.23 22.89
C SER A 128 -35.38 -2.87 24.30
N LEU A 129 -36.66 -2.53 24.46
CA LEU A 129 -37.19 -2.06 25.76
C LEU A 129 -37.33 -3.20 26.78
N SER A 130 -37.45 -4.44 26.30
CA SER A 130 -37.49 -5.65 27.12
C SER A 130 -36.17 -5.94 27.85
N GLU A 131 -35.02 -5.53 27.30
CA GLU A 131 -33.70 -5.71 27.92
C GLU A 131 -33.42 -4.70 29.05
N ASN A 132 -33.94 -3.46 28.95
CA ASN A 132 -33.78 -2.44 29.99
C ASN A 132 -34.59 -2.73 31.27
N ALA A 133 -35.66 -3.52 31.17
CA ALA A 133 -36.49 -3.91 32.32
C ALA A 133 -35.80 -4.90 33.27
N ALA A 134 -34.77 -5.62 32.82
CA ALA A 134 -34.02 -6.58 33.65
C ALA A 134 -32.95 -5.92 34.55
N GLY A 135 -32.58 -4.66 34.30
CA GLY A 135 -31.51 -3.94 35.00
C GLY A 135 -31.93 -3.02 36.16
N ALA A 136 -33.22 -2.74 36.33
CA ALA A 136 -33.69 -1.77 37.33
C ALA A 136 -34.33 -2.46 38.55
N LYS A 137 -33.50 -2.94 39.49
CA LYS A 137 -33.90 -3.16 40.89
C LYS A 137 -33.05 -2.30 41.83
N SER A 138 -33.76 -1.55 42.66
CA SER A 138 -33.31 -0.71 43.78
C SER A 138 -32.88 0.72 43.45
N SER A 139 -33.79 1.68 43.59
CA SER A 139 -33.93 2.46 44.84
C SER A 139 -35.06 3.50 44.71
N ASN A 140 -35.85 3.62 45.77
CA ASN A 140 -36.95 4.56 45.97
C ASN A 140 -36.58 6.03 45.67
N VAL A 141 -37.56 6.84 45.23
CA VAL A 141 -38.15 7.97 45.99
C VAL A 141 -39.18 8.74 45.12
N ASN A 142 -40.40 8.84 45.66
CA ASN A 142 -41.49 9.84 45.53
C ASN A 142 -41.88 10.53 44.20
N SER A 143 -43.05 10.11 43.71
CA SER A 143 -44.33 10.85 43.59
C SER A 143 -44.41 12.31 43.10
N SER A 144 -45.42 12.48 42.22
CA SER A 144 -46.32 13.64 41.95
C SER A 144 -45.96 14.43 40.68
N ALA A 145 -46.65 14.36 39.54
CA ALA A 145 -48.08 14.51 39.16
C ALA A 145 -48.36 15.86 38.44
N LYS A 146 -49.13 15.75 37.34
CA LYS A 146 -49.85 16.77 36.53
C LYS A 146 -49.05 17.55 35.46
N LYS A 147 -49.61 17.92 34.31
CA LYS A 147 -50.75 17.56 33.44
C LYS A 147 -50.64 18.58 32.28
N ASN A 148 -50.79 18.16 31.04
CA ASN A 148 -50.90 19.06 29.88
C ASN A 148 -52.15 19.95 29.96
N ASP A 149 -52.22 20.97 29.10
CA ASP A 149 -53.27 21.03 28.08
C ASP A 149 -52.95 22.02 26.92
N SER A 150 -53.47 21.64 25.74
CA SER A 150 -53.93 22.47 24.62
C SER A 150 -52.91 23.19 23.72
N GLU A 151 -53.08 23.34 22.39
CA GLU A 151 -53.98 22.80 21.36
C GLU A 151 -53.54 23.40 20.00
N ASN A 152 -53.68 22.61 18.93
CA ASN A 152 -54.18 22.95 17.60
C ASN A 152 -53.48 23.94 16.60
N GLU A 153 -53.20 23.37 15.41
CA GLU A 153 -53.79 23.70 14.08
C GLU A 153 -53.04 24.54 13.01
N VAL A 154 -53.21 24.06 11.76
CA VAL A 154 -53.10 24.70 10.42
C VAL A 154 -51.71 24.77 9.73
N ALA A 155 -51.52 23.98 8.66
CA ALA A 155 -51.51 24.46 7.26
C ALA A 155 -50.87 23.46 6.28
N ALA A 156 -51.69 22.98 5.35
CA ALA A 156 -51.25 22.33 4.12
C ALA A 156 -50.65 23.35 3.13
N ASN A 157 -49.55 23.01 2.43
CA ASN A 157 -49.44 23.04 0.96
C ASN A 157 -48.02 22.63 0.49
N LYS A 158 -47.97 22.04 -0.71
CA LYS A 158 -46.81 21.82 -1.60
C LYS A 158 -46.07 20.47 -1.52
N ARG A 159 -46.78 19.43 -1.92
CA ARG A 159 -46.23 18.33 -2.75
C ARG A 159 -46.06 18.85 -4.18
N GLY A 160 -44.85 18.80 -4.72
CA GLY A 160 -44.63 19.14 -6.13
C GLY A 160 -43.19 19.17 -6.64
N ASN A 161 -42.18 18.78 -5.86
CA ASN A 161 -40.79 18.89 -6.34
C ASN A 161 -39.83 17.75 -5.94
N GLU A 162 -40.31 16.59 -5.47
CA GLU A 162 -39.44 15.53 -4.93
C GLU A 162 -38.90 14.52 -5.96
N ASN A 163 -39.32 14.58 -7.22
CA ASN A 163 -38.92 13.56 -8.21
C ASN A 163 -37.70 13.94 -9.07
N LEU A 164 -37.02 15.06 -8.81
CA LEU A 164 -35.79 15.43 -9.54
C LEU A 164 -34.50 15.37 -8.70
N GLU A 165 -34.58 15.36 -7.36
CA GLU A 165 -33.38 15.46 -6.48
C GLU A 165 -32.86 14.10 -5.99
N ALA A 166 -33.68 13.03 -6.06
CA ALA A 166 -33.30 11.68 -5.62
C ALA A 166 -32.32 10.96 -6.57
N SER A 167 -32.11 11.44 -7.80
CA SER A 167 -31.15 10.84 -8.75
C SER A 167 -29.77 11.48 -8.74
N THR A 168 -29.57 12.58 -8.00
CA THR A 168 -28.28 13.31 -7.98
C THR A 168 -27.36 12.92 -6.82
N THR A 169 -27.89 12.46 -5.69
CA THR A 169 -27.10 12.21 -4.45
C THR A 169 -26.42 10.83 -4.45
N GLU A 170 -27.01 9.79 -5.07
CA GLU A 170 -26.34 8.47 -5.22
C GLU A 170 -25.12 8.51 -6.15
N ALA A 171 -25.02 9.53 -7.01
CA ALA A 171 -23.90 9.72 -7.93
C ALA A 171 -22.66 10.35 -7.25
N ALA A 172 -22.86 11.16 -6.21
CA ALA A 172 -21.76 11.89 -5.54
C ALA A 172 -20.98 11.00 -4.56
N GLU A 173 -21.66 10.09 -3.85
CA GLU A 173 -21.07 9.22 -2.83
C GLU A 173 -20.16 8.12 -3.41
N ASN A 174 -20.50 7.60 -4.59
CA ASN A 174 -19.62 6.73 -5.36
C ASN A 174 -18.42 7.47 -5.95
N SER A 175 -18.46 8.80 -6.10
CA SER A 175 -17.46 9.58 -6.83
C SER A 175 -16.16 9.83 -6.05
N ALA A 176 -16.18 9.94 -4.72
CA ALA A 176 -14.97 10.24 -3.93
C ALA A 176 -14.12 8.99 -3.58
N ALA A 177 -14.76 7.89 -3.17
CA ALA A 177 -14.08 6.60 -2.99
C ALA A 177 -13.59 6.03 -4.33
N SER A 178 -14.35 6.23 -5.42
CA SER A 178 -13.87 5.90 -6.75
C SER A 178 -12.75 6.83 -7.21
N ALA A 179 -12.75 8.12 -6.88
CA ALA A 179 -11.66 9.04 -7.26
C ALA A 179 -10.29 8.60 -6.71
N GLY A 180 -10.22 8.13 -5.47
CA GLY A 180 -8.97 7.60 -4.89
C GLY A 180 -8.49 6.31 -5.58
N ILE A 181 -9.41 5.39 -5.90
CA ILE A 181 -9.09 4.16 -6.63
C ILE A 181 -8.71 4.47 -8.07
N ILE A 182 -9.41 5.40 -8.74
CA ILE A 182 -9.12 5.84 -10.11
C ILE A 182 -7.74 6.49 -10.17
N ALA A 183 -7.41 7.37 -9.22
CA ALA A 183 -6.08 7.97 -9.14
C ALA A 183 -4.99 6.89 -8.95
N LEU A 184 -5.23 5.92 -8.08
CA LEU A 184 -4.33 4.77 -7.90
C LEU A 184 -4.15 3.96 -9.19
N LEU A 185 -5.24 3.64 -9.89
CA LEU A 185 -5.18 2.88 -11.14
C LEU A 185 -4.50 3.69 -12.25
N PHE A 186 -4.69 5.01 -12.27
CA PHE A 186 -4.00 5.91 -13.18
C PHE A 186 -2.48 5.91 -12.92
N PHE A 187 -2.05 6.02 -11.66
CA PHE A 187 -0.63 5.92 -11.31
C PHE A 187 -0.06 4.52 -11.55
N ALA A 188 -0.84 3.46 -11.34
CA ALA A 188 -0.43 2.10 -11.68
C ALA A 188 -0.21 1.93 -13.19
N PHE A 189 -1.13 2.45 -13.99
CA PHE A 189 -1.02 2.48 -15.45
C PHE A 189 0.19 3.29 -15.92
N LEU A 190 0.39 4.48 -15.35
CA LEU A 190 1.56 5.31 -15.64
C LEU A 190 2.86 4.62 -15.22
N GLY A 191 2.88 3.95 -14.07
CA GLY A 191 3.98 3.10 -13.63
C GLY A 191 4.29 2.00 -14.64
N GLY A 192 3.26 1.31 -15.14
CA GLY A 192 3.38 0.33 -16.22
C GLY A 192 4.00 0.90 -17.50
N ILE A 193 3.64 2.13 -17.88
CA ILE A 193 4.27 2.82 -19.02
C ILE A 193 5.76 3.08 -18.73
N ILE A 194 6.09 3.55 -17.53
CA ILE A 194 7.47 3.83 -17.10
C ILE A 194 8.34 2.56 -17.15
N LEU A 195 7.79 1.38 -16.88
CA LEU A 195 8.51 0.11 -17.01
C LEU A 195 9.09 -0.12 -18.41
N ASN A 196 8.48 0.44 -19.47
CA ASN A 196 9.01 0.34 -20.84
C ASN A 196 10.28 1.17 -21.05
N LEU A 197 10.50 2.22 -20.26
CA LEU A 197 11.71 3.06 -20.32
C LEU A 197 12.87 2.46 -19.52
N MET A 198 12.65 1.37 -18.78
CA MET A 198 13.70 0.74 -18.01
C MET A 198 14.74 0.05 -18.91
N PRO A 199 16.04 0.15 -18.57
CA PRO A 199 17.12 -0.32 -19.43
C PRO A 199 17.08 -1.82 -19.74
N CYS A 200 16.44 -2.65 -18.91
CA CYS A 200 16.31 -4.09 -19.16
C CYS A 200 15.18 -4.46 -20.14
N VAL A 201 14.16 -3.61 -20.31
CA VAL A 201 12.97 -3.91 -21.12
C VAL A 201 13.13 -3.42 -22.56
N LEU A 202 13.75 -2.26 -22.73
CA LEU A 202 13.93 -1.57 -24.00
C LEU A 202 14.54 -2.44 -25.13
N PRO A 203 15.55 -3.29 -24.90
CA PRO A 203 16.15 -4.10 -25.96
C PRO A 203 15.20 -5.20 -26.45
N VAL A 204 14.57 -5.92 -25.52
CA VAL A 204 13.62 -7.00 -25.87
C VAL A 204 12.40 -6.41 -26.55
N LEU A 205 11.93 -5.25 -26.07
CA LEU A 205 10.85 -4.49 -26.69
C LEU A 205 11.18 -4.14 -28.13
N SER A 206 12.34 -3.53 -28.38
CA SER A 206 12.77 -3.14 -29.73
C SER A 206 12.86 -4.34 -30.68
N LEU A 207 13.54 -5.42 -30.28
CA LEU A 207 13.71 -6.63 -31.10
C LEU A 207 12.37 -7.28 -31.43
N LYS A 208 11.47 -7.37 -30.45
CA LYS A 208 10.14 -7.95 -30.66
C LYS A 208 9.28 -7.06 -31.56
N LEU A 209 9.34 -5.75 -31.37
CA LEU A 209 8.64 -4.80 -32.24
C LEU A 209 9.11 -4.94 -33.69
N PHE A 210 10.42 -5.07 -33.93
CA PHE A 210 10.97 -5.33 -35.27
C PHE A 210 10.54 -6.68 -35.85
N SER A 211 10.46 -7.73 -35.02
CA SER A 211 9.91 -9.02 -35.45
C SER A 211 8.43 -8.92 -35.86
N LEU A 212 7.60 -8.20 -35.08
CA LEU A 212 6.21 -7.91 -35.44
C LEU A 212 6.12 -7.07 -36.73
N ILE A 213 7.02 -6.11 -36.94
CA ILE A 213 7.09 -5.30 -38.18
C ILE A 213 7.40 -6.17 -39.40
N LYS A 214 8.34 -7.12 -39.27
CA LYS A 214 8.71 -8.04 -40.36
C LYS A 214 7.55 -8.99 -40.69
N GLN A 215 6.73 -9.32 -39.70
CA GLN A 215 5.49 -10.11 -39.86
C GLN A 215 4.27 -9.25 -40.24
N ALA A 216 4.36 -7.92 -40.19
CA ALA A 216 3.28 -7.00 -40.57
C ALA A 216 2.99 -6.94 -42.08
N GLY A 217 3.73 -7.72 -42.88
CA GLY A 217 3.36 -8.04 -44.26
C GLY A 217 2.22 -9.06 -44.39
N GLU A 218 1.81 -9.70 -43.28
CA GLU A 218 0.64 -10.60 -43.22
C GLU A 218 -0.67 -9.87 -42.82
N SER A 219 -1.79 -10.59 -42.74
CA SER A 219 -3.13 -10.03 -42.52
C SER A 219 -3.24 -9.26 -41.18
N ARG A 220 -3.95 -8.12 -41.19
CA ARG A 220 -4.16 -7.26 -40.00
C ARG A 220 -4.72 -8.00 -38.79
N GLY A 221 -5.58 -9.00 -39.02
CA GLY A 221 -6.16 -9.81 -37.95
C GLY A 221 -5.14 -10.66 -37.20
N ARG A 222 -4.11 -11.18 -37.90
CA ARG A 222 -3.05 -11.96 -37.27
C ARG A 222 -2.14 -11.09 -36.40
N LEU A 223 -1.86 -9.85 -36.83
CA LEU A 223 -1.08 -8.89 -36.06
C LEU A 223 -1.78 -8.51 -34.75
N LEU A 224 -3.09 -8.23 -34.79
CA LEU A 224 -3.89 -7.96 -33.61
C LEU A 224 -3.93 -9.15 -32.64
N ALA A 225 -4.08 -10.37 -33.16
CA ALA A 225 -4.13 -11.56 -32.33
C ALA A 225 -2.75 -11.89 -31.71
N LEU A 226 -1.63 -11.62 -32.41
CA LEU A 226 -0.28 -11.72 -31.86
C LEU A 226 -0.03 -10.69 -30.74
N GLY A 227 -0.42 -9.43 -30.96
CA GLY A 227 -0.34 -8.39 -29.94
C GLY A 227 -1.23 -8.67 -28.71
N GLY A 228 -2.43 -9.19 -28.95
CA GLY A 228 -3.35 -9.66 -27.92
C GLY A 228 -2.77 -10.82 -27.11
N ALA A 229 -2.13 -11.80 -27.76
CA ALA A 229 -1.48 -12.91 -27.07
C ALA A 229 -0.30 -12.45 -26.20
N THR A 230 0.52 -11.51 -26.67
CA THR A 230 1.59 -10.90 -25.84
C THR A 230 1.02 -10.12 -24.66
N THR A 231 -0.05 -9.36 -24.87
CA THR A 231 -0.77 -8.65 -23.80
C THR A 231 -1.33 -9.62 -22.77
N ALA A 232 -1.95 -10.72 -23.22
CA ALA A 232 -2.46 -11.77 -22.34
C ALA A 232 -1.33 -12.43 -21.52
N GLY A 233 -0.16 -12.63 -22.11
CA GLY A 233 1.03 -13.12 -21.40
C GLY A 233 1.47 -12.17 -20.28
N ILE A 234 1.53 -10.86 -20.57
CA ILE A 234 1.86 -9.82 -19.59
C ILE A 234 0.84 -9.80 -18.44
N LEU A 235 -0.45 -9.77 -18.76
CA LEU A 235 -1.53 -9.74 -17.77
C LEU A 235 -1.55 -11.01 -16.92
N ALA A 236 -1.40 -12.19 -17.53
CA ALA A 236 -1.35 -13.45 -16.82
C ALA A 236 -0.17 -13.49 -15.83
N SER A 237 1.02 -13.01 -16.22
CA SER A 237 2.17 -12.93 -15.31
C SER A 237 1.92 -11.98 -14.15
N PHE A 238 1.33 -10.80 -14.39
CA PHE A 238 0.98 -9.87 -13.31
C PHE A 238 -0.12 -10.41 -12.39
N TRP A 239 -1.10 -11.16 -12.91
CA TRP A 239 -2.10 -11.82 -12.09
C TRP A 239 -1.53 -12.97 -11.26
N VAL A 240 -0.56 -13.72 -11.80
CA VAL A 240 0.17 -14.72 -11.00
C VAL A 240 0.92 -14.03 -9.86
N LEU A 241 1.59 -12.91 -10.11
CA LEU A 241 2.24 -12.11 -9.06
C LEU A 241 1.21 -11.61 -8.03
N ALA A 242 0.08 -11.06 -8.48
CA ALA A 242 -1.01 -10.62 -7.60
C ALA A 242 -1.57 -11.77 -6.75
N ALA A 243 -1.74 -12.96 -7.33
CA ALA A 243 -2.21 -14.14 -6.62
C ALA A 243 -1.21 -14.63 -5.57
N VAL A 244 0.09 -14.64 -5.88
CA VAL A 244 1.14 -14.96 -4.89
C VAL A 244 1.11 -13.96 -3.73
N VAL A 245 1.02 -12.66 -4.04
CA VAL A 245 0.92 -11.61 -3.03
C VAL A 245 -0.34 -11.76 -2.16
N ALA A 246 -1.49 -12.03 -2.78
CA ALA A 246 -2.76 -12.24 -2.09
C ALA A 246 -2.71 -13.50 -1.19
N ALA A 247 -2.13 -14.60 -1.67
CA ALA A 247 -1.98 -15.83 -0.89
C ALA A 247 -1.10 -15.63 0.35
N VAL A 248 0.00 -14.88 0.21
CA VAL A 248 0.87 -14.56 1.35
C VAL A 248 0.15 -13.66 2.36
N LYS A 249 -0.62 -12.65 1.90
CA LYS A 249 -1.45 -11.79 2.76
C LYS A 249 -2.50 -12.61 3.51
N ALA A 250 -3.14 -13.57 2.86
CA ALA A 250 -4.15 -14.44 3.48
C ALA A 250 -3.55 -15.38 4.54
N GLY A 251 -2.29 -15.81 4.38
CA GLY A 251 -1.57 -16.63 5.34
C GLY A 251 -1.10 -15.89 6.61
N GLY A 252 -1.47 -14.62 6.80
CA GLY A 252 -0.96 -13.78 7.89
C GLY A 252 0.53 -13.42 7.76
N GLY A 253 1.14 -13.77 6.62
CA GLY A 253 2.52 -13.45 6.32
C GLY A 253 2.66 -11.96 5.99
N SER A 254 3.39 -11.23 6.83
CA SER A 254 3.93 -9.93 6.45
C SER A 254 5.11 -10.15 5.52
N ALA A 255 4.87 -10.44 4.23
CA ALA A 255 5.93 -10.36 3.24
C ALA A 255 6.35 -8.89 3.11
N GLY A 256 7.43 -8.54 3.78
CA GLY A 256 8.06 -7.25 3.57
C GLY A 256 8.59 -7.15 2.16
N TRP A 257 8.10 -6.16 1.42
CA TRP A 257 8.72 -5.80 0.16
C TRP A 257 10.19 -5.41 0.44
N GLY A 258 11.11 -6.05 -0.26
CA GLY A 258 12.54 -5.81 -0.11
C GLY A 258 13.30 -6.77 0.82
N MET A 259 12.63 -7.73 1.49
CA MET A 259 13.33 -8.83 2.19
C MET A 259 14.29 -9.59 1.26
N GLN A 260 14.03 -9.59 -0.05
CA GLN A 260 14.93 -10.17 -1.05
C GLN A 260 16.33 -9.52 -1.00
N PHE A 261 16.44 -8.22 -0.71
CA PHE A 261 17.72 -7.52 -0.58
C PHE A 261 18.46 -7.80 0.74
N GLN A 262 17.86 -8.55 1.66
CA GLN A 262 18.59 -9.12 2.80
C GLN A 262 19.30 -10.43 2.41
N SER A 263 18.84 -11.10 1.35
CA SER A 263 19.45 -12.35 0.88
C SER A 263 20.66 -12.07 -0.01
N ALA A 264 21.83 -12.53 0.43
CA ALA A 264 23.06 -12.47 -0.34
C ALA A 264 22.90 -13.08 -1.74
N GLY A 265 22.19 -14.21 -1.84
CA GLY A 265 21.98 -14.93 -3.09
C GLY A 265 21.16 -14.13 -4.10
N PHE A 266 20.15 -13.39 -3.64
CA PHE A 266 19.36 -12.52 -4.52
C PHE A 266 20.19 -11.35 -5.05
N ILE A 267 20.96 -10.66 -4.19
CA ILE A 267 21.85 -9.58 -4.63
C ILE A 267 22.87 -10.12 -5.64
N ALA A 268 23.45 -11.30 -5.40
CA ALA A 268 24.43 -11.90 -6.31
C ALA A 268 23.84 -12.24 -7.67
N PHE A 269 22.65 -12.84 -7.67
CA PHE A 269 21.91 -13.10 -8.89
C PHE A 269 21.65 -11.80 -9.66
N MET A 270 21.21 -10.73 -8.98
CA MET A 270 20.99 -9.41 -9.58
C MET A 270 22.27 -8.81 -10.16
N VAL A 271 23.38 -8.84 -9.42
CA VAL A 271 24.67 -8.32 -9.87
C VAL A 271 25.15 -9.06 -11.12
N VAL A 272 25.07 -10.39 -11.14
CA VAL A 272 25.48 -11.21 -12.29
C VAL A 272 24.60 -10.93 -13.50
N ILE A 273 23.28 -10.94 -13.35
CA ILE A 273 22.36 -10.78 -14.48
C ILE A 273 22.43 -9.36 -15.05
N LEU A 274 22.46 -8.32 -14.21
CA LEU A 274 22.56 -6.92 -14.67
C LEU A 274 23.91 -6.66 -15.34
N THR A 275 25.00 -7.23 -14.82
CA THR A 275 26.31 -7.15 -15.46
C THR A 275 26.29 -7.85 -16.83
N ALA A 276 25.70 -9.05 -16.92
CA ALA A 276 25.59 -9.77 -18.19
C ALA A 276 24.82 -8.95 -19.24
N PHE A 277 23.70 -8.33 -18.85
CA PHE A 277 22.94 -7.43 -19.73
C PHE A 277 23.73 -6.18 -20.12
N ALA A 278 24.43 -5.54 -19.18
CA ALA A 278 25.28 -4.39 -19.47
C ALA A 278 26.38 -4.73 -20.48
N MET A 279 27.03 -5.89 -20.32
CA MET A 279 28.07 -6.36 -21.24
C MET A 279 27.52 -6.73 -22.62
N SER A 280 26.30 -7.25 -22.70
CA SER A 280 25.58 -7.42 -23.96
C SER A 280 25.33 -6.08 -24.65
N PHE A 281 25.02 -5.02 -23.89
CA PHE A 281 24.86 -3.68 -24.44
C PHE A 281 26.15 -3.04 -24.94
N PHE A 282 27.28 -3.31 -24.30
CA PHE A 282 28.59 -2.88 -24.79
C PHE A 282 29.09 -3.68 -26.00
N GLY A 283 28.38 -4.73 -26.41
CA GLY A 283 28.76 -5.57 -27.55
C GLY A 283 29.93 -6.51 -27.24
N VAL A 284 30.23 -6.75 -25.95
CA VAL A 284 31.26 -7.73 -25.54
C VAL A 284 30.79 -9.16 -25.80
N PHE A 285 29.47 -9.38 -25.65
CA PHE A 285 28.76 -10.56 -26.12
C PHE A 285 27.70 -10.10 -27.10
N GLU A 286 28.01 -10.15 -28.39
CA GLU A 286 26.94 -10.38 -29.35
C GLU A 286 26.40 -11.77 -29.03
N VAL A 287 25.14 -11.86 -28.60
CA VAL A 287 24.41 -13.12 -28.65
C VAL A 287 24.30 -13.45 -30.13
N TRP A 288 25.35 -14.04 -30.71
CA TRP A 288 25.25 -14.79 -31.94
C TRP A 288 24.33 -15.95 -31.61
N LEU A 289 23.03 -15.71 -31.76
CA LEU A 289 22.12 -16.79 -32.07
C LEU A 289 22.71 -17.38 -33.36
N PRO A 290 23.29 -18.59 -33.32
CA PRO A 290 23.84 -19.18 -34.52
C PRO A 290 22.75 -19.14 -35.59
N TRP A 291 23.15 -18.94 -36.84
CA TRP A 291 22.26 -18.58 -37.95
C TRP A 291 21.14 -19.64 -38.12
N GLY A 292 21.42 -20.87 -37.67
CA GLY A 292 20.48 -21.98 -37.52
C GLY A 292 19.50 -21.91 -36.33
N ALA A 293 19.85 -21.26 -35.21
CA ALA A 293 18.94 -20.99 -34.10
C ALA A 293 18.10 -19.73 -34.33
N THR A 294 18.62 -18.71 -35.04
CA THR A 294 17.80 -17.59 -35.51
C THR A 294 16.80 -18.05 -36.55
N THR A 295 17.20 -18.85 -37.55
CA THR A 295 16.24 -19.43 -38.51
C THR A 295 15.30 -20.46 -37.87
N LYS A 296 15.74 -21.26 -36.89
CA LYS A 296 14.82 -22.14 -36.14
C LYS A 296 13.95 -21.42 -35.12
N MET A 297 14.34 -20.27 -34.59
CA MET A 297 13.48 -19.41 -33.75
C MET A 297 12.58 -18.50 -34.59
N ASP A 298 12.97 -18.17 -35.83
CA ASP A 298 12.12 -17.48 -36.81
C ASP A 298 11.12 -18.49 -37.38
N GLU A 299 11.54 -19.72 -37.71
CA GLU A 299 10.67 -20.82 -38.16
C GLU A 299 9.81 -21.39 -37.02
N ALA A 300 10.36 -21.52 -35.80
CA ALA A 300 9.57 -21.76 -34.60
C ALA A 300 8.79 -20.51 -34.20
N GLY A 301 9.14 -19.31 -34.62
CA GLY A 301 8.34 -18.09 -34.41
C GLY A 301 7.15 -18.04 -35.37
N HIS A 302 7.34 -18.53 -36.59
CA HIS A 302 6.30 -18.78 -37.58
C HIS A 302 5.41 -19.98 -37.18
N LYS A 303 5.94 -21.00 -36.50
CA LYS A 303 5.21 -22.18 -35.98
C LYS A 303 4.66 -22.02 -34.54
N ALA A 304 5.21 -21.13 -33.71
CA ALA A 304 4.79 -20.95 -32.31
C ALA A 304 3.54 -20.07 -32.16
N GLY A 305 3.10 -19.42 -33.24
CA GLY A 305 1.82 -18.72 -33.31
C GLY A 305 1.54 -17.84 -32.08
N PHE A 306 0.38 -18.04 -31.45
CA PHE A 306 -0.04 -17.30 -30.27
C PHE A 306 0.70 -17.71 -28.98
N ALA A 307 1.12 -18.97 -28.86
CA ALA A 307 1.81 -19.46 -27.67
C ALA A 307 3.18 -18.78 -27.50
N GLY A 308 3.94 -18.63 -28.59
CA GLY A 308 5.22 -17.90 -28.56
C GLY A 308 5.06 -16.42 -28.20
N ALA A 309 3.99 -15.78 -28.67
CA ALA A 309 3.65 -14.41 -28.32
C ALA A 309 3.29 -14.26 -26.83
N PHE A 310 2.53 -15.22 -26.27
CA PHE A 310 2.19 -15.28 -24.85
C PHE A 310 3.43 -15.45 -23.95
N PHE A 311 4.30 -16.42 -24.25
CA PHE A 311 5.54 -16.60 -23.47
C PHE A 311 6.50 -15.43 -23.60
N THR A 312 6.52 -14.74 -24.75
CA THR A 312 7.29 -13.49 -24.87
C THR A 312 6.76 -12.43 -23.89
N GLY A 313 5.44 -12.32 -23.75
CA GLY A 313 4.80 -11.44 -22.77
C GLY A 313 5.23 -11.76 -21.33
N ALA A 314 5.22 -13.04 -20.97
CA ALA A 314 5.65 -13.48 -19.64
C ALA A 314 7.15 -13.21 -19.38
N LEU A 315 8.01 -13.43 -20.38
CA LEU A 315 9.44 -13.13 -20.30
C LEU A 315 9.71 -11.64 -20.10
N LEU A 316 8.93 -10.75 -20.72
CA LEU A 316 9.06 -9.31 -20.52
C LEU A 316 8.79 -8.91 -19.07
N VAL A 317 7.75 -9.45 -18.45
CA VAL A 317 7.45 -9.21 -17.02
C VAL A 317 8.60 -9.73 -16.16
N LEU A 318 9.05 -10.98 -16.39
CA LEU A 318 10.13 -11.60 -15.62
C LEU A 318 11.44 -10.80 -15.70
N LEU A 319 11.81 -10.31 -16.88
CA LEU A 319 13.02 -9.52 -17.11
C LEU A 319 12.90 -8.08 -16.60
N SER A 320 11.68 -7.53 -16.51
CA SER A 320 11.43 -6.18 -15.96
C SER A 320 11.52 -6.15 -14.44
N THR A 321 11.05 -7.18 -13.74
CA THR A 321 11.05 -7.27 -12.27
C THR A 321 12.37 -6.86 -11.60
N PRO A 322 13.57 -7.35 -12.02
CA PRO A 322 14.83 -7.03 -11.35
C PRO A 322 15.22 -5.55 -11.39
N CYS A 323 15.03 -4.87 -12.52
CA CYS A 323 15.37 -3.44 -12.63
C CYS A 323 14.30 -2.52 -12.03
N SER A 324 13.11 -3.05 -11.78
CA SER A 324 11.96 -2.30 -11.26
C SER A 324 11.85 -2.35 -9.75
N ALA A 325 12.52 -3.31 -9.10
CA ALA A 325 12.42 -3.56 -7.67
C ALA A 325 12.69 -2.32 -6.77
N PRO A 326 13.67 -1.44 -7.06
CA PRO A 326 13.89 -0.23 -6.25
C PRO A 326 12.75 0.79 -6.32
N PHE A 327 12.05 0.85 -7.46
CA PHE A 327 11.00 1.83 -7.72
C PHE A 327 9.60 1.33 -7.33
N LEU A 328 9.39 0.02 -7.37
CA LEU A 328 8.12 -0.60 -7.02
C LEU A 328 7.83 -0.61 -5.51
N GLY A 329 8.79 -0.28 -4.65
CA GLY A 329 8.63 -0.47 -3.19
C GLY A 329 7.50 0.32 -2.54
N THR A 330 7.37 1.60 -2.86
CA THR A 330 6.28 2.45 -2.34
C THR A 330 4.92 2.06 -2.94
N ALA A 331 4.90 1.76 -4.25
CA ALA A 331 3.70 1.32 -4.94
C ALA A 331 3.19 -0.03 -4.40
N MET A 332 4.11 -0.95 -4.11
CA MET A 332 3.80 -2.24 -3.49
C MET A 332 3.37 -2.09 -2.04
N GLY A 333 4.05 -1.26 -1.23
CA GLY A 333 3.65 -0.96 0.15
C GLY A 333 2.19 -0.48 0.25
N PHE A 334 1.79 0.43 -0.64
CA PHE A 334 0.40 0.87 -0.76
C PHE A 334 -0.52 -0.27 -1.24
N ALA A 335 -0.13 -1.03 -2.26
CA ALA A 335 -0.92 -2.15 -2.77
C ALA A 335 -1.19 -3.24 -1.72
N PHE A 336 -0.24 -3.49 -0.80
CA PHE A 336 -0.41 -4.42 0.32
C PHE A 336 -1.47 -3.98 1.34
N ALA A 337 -1.71 -2.67 1.47
CA ALA A 337 -2.74 -2.12 2.36
C ALA A 337 -4.15 -2.24 1.78
N GLN A 338 -4.30 -2.49 0.48
CA GLN A 338 -5.58 -2.56 -0.21
C GLN A 338 -6.25 -3.95 -0.14
N THR A 339 -7.53 -4.01 -0.48
CA THR A 339 -8.30 -5.26 -0.58
C THR A 339 -7.85 -6.10 -1.79
N THR A 340 -8.06 -7.41 -1.74
CA THR A 340 -7.67 -8.34 -2.83
C THR A 340 -8.18 -7.91 -4.21
N PRO A 341 -9.44 -7.45 -4.39
CA PRO A 341 -9.91 -6.99 -5.70
C PRO A 341 -9.12 -5.77 -6.23
N VAL A 342 -8.81 -4.81 -5.36
CA VAL A 342 -8.06 -3.59 -5.73
C VAL A 342 -6.62 -3.94 -6.10
N LEU A 343 -6.01 -4.94 -5.43
CA LEU A 343 -4.69 -5.46 -5.78
C LEU A 343 -4.66 -6.01 -7.22
N PHE A 344 -5.65 -6.82 -7.60
CA PHE A 344 -5.74 -7.36 -8.97
C PHE A 344 -5.99 -6.24 -10.00
N LEU A 345 -6.81 -5.25 -9.69
CA LEU A 345 -7.02 -4.09 -10.55
C LEU A 345 -5.74 -3.27 -10.73
N PHE A 346 -4.99 -3.04 -9.65
CA PHE A 346 -3.69 -2.36 -9.68
C PHE A 346 -2.71 -3.07 -10.63
N PHE A 347 -2.52 -4.37 -10.46
CA PHE A 347 -1.65 -5.17 -11.32
C PHE A 347 -2.14 -5.25 -12.77
N THR A 348 -3.45 -5.22 -12.98
CA THR A 348 -4.04 -5.14 -14.32
C THR A 348 -3.73 -3.79 -14.98
N ALA A 349 -3.92 -2.68 -14.28
CA ALA A 349 -3.60 -1.35 -14.77
C ALA A 349 -2.10 -1.22 -15.10
N ALA A 350 -1.22 -1.70 -14.22
CA ALA A 350 0.23 -1.75 -14.48
C ALA A 350 0.58 -2.64 -15.69
N GLY A 351 -0.06 -3.81 -15.81
CA GLY A 351 0.11 -4.69 -16.96
C GLY A 351 -0.36 -4.09 -18.28
N LEU A 352 -1.48 -3.36 -18.28
CA LEU A 352 -1.97 -2.61 -19.44
C LEU A 352 -1.02 -1.48 -19.82
N GLY A 353 -0.43 -0.78 -18.84
CA GLY A 353 0.60 0.22 -19.08
C GLY A 353 1.85 -0.36 -19.73
N LEU A 354 2.31 -1.53 -19.25
CA LEU A 354 3.44 -2.25 -19.85
C LEU A 354 3.12 -2.75 -21.26
N ALA A 355 1.90 -3.26 -21.49
CA ALA A 355 1.45 -3.77 -22.79
C ALA A 355 1.13 -2.68 -23.82
N LEU A 356 0.99 -1.41 -23.38
CA LEU A 356 0.57 -0.30 -24.23
C LEU A 356 1.34 -0.17 -25.55
N PRO A 357 2.69 -0.24 -25.59
CA PRO A 357 3.42 -0.13 -26.85
C PRO A 357 3.08 -1.25 -27.84
N TYR A 358 2.89 -2.48 -27.34
CA TYR A 358 2.51 -3.63 -28.16
C TYR A 358 1.09 -3.49 -28.70
N MET A 359 0.16 -3.05 -27.87
CA MET A 359 -1.22 -2.82 -28.26
C MET A 359 -1.32 -1.70 -29.30
N LEU A 360 -0.58 -0.61 -29.10
CA LEU A 360 -0.54 0.54 -30.00
C LEU A 360 0.02 0.16 -31.39
N VAL A 361 1.13 -0.58 -31.42
CA VAL A 361 1.73 -1.05 -32.68
C VAL A 361 0.86 -2.07 -33.42
N SER A 362 0.18 -2.94 -32.68
CA SER A 362 -0.70 -3.95 -33.27
C SER A 362 -1.99 -3.33 -33.83
N ALA A 363 -2.53 -2.30 -33.16
CA ALA A 363 -3.71 -1.57 -33.60
C ALA A 363 -3.41 -0.57 -34.74
N PHE A 364 -2.28 0.14 -34.65
CA PHE A 364 -1.90 1.19 -35.59
C PHE A 364 -0.51 0.93 -36.18
N PRO A 365 -0.38 0.04 -37.18
CA PRO A 365 0.91 -0.27 -37.79
C PRO A 365 1.54 0.93 -38.52
N LYS A 366 0.78 2.02 -38.76
CA LYS A 366 1.29 3.27 -39.34
C LYS A 366 2.20 4.05 -38.37
N ILE A 367 2.03 3.89 -37.05
CA ILE A 367 2.87 4.53 -36.02
C ILE A 367 4.34 4.08 -36.15
N LEU A 368 4.55 2.90 -36.71
CA LEU A 368 5.88 2.33 -36.98
C LEU A 368 6.69 3.11 -38.02
N LYS A 369 6.04 3.93 -38.86
CA LYS A 369 6.75 4.82 -39.81
C LYS A 369 7.41 6.01 -39.12
N VAL A 370 7.01 6.33 -37.89
CA VAL A 370 7.57 7.43 -37.09
C VAL A 370 8.83 6.98 -36.34
N PHE A 371 8.98 5.68 -36.08
CA PHE A 371 10.16 5.16 -35.40
C PHE A 371 11.40 5.20 -36.31
N PRO A 372 12.53 5.74 -35.84
CA PRO A 372 13.76 5.75 -36.61
C PRO A 372 14.22 4.32 -36.89
N LYS A 373 14.71 4.08 -38.11
CA LYS A 373 15.29 2.78 -38.48
C LYS A 373 16.46 2.45 -37.54
N PRO A 374 16.65 1.17 -37.17
CA PRO A 374 17.79 0.76 -36.34
C PRO A 374 19.08 1.18 -37.05
N GLY A 375 19.92 1.92 -36.34
CA GLY A 375 21.10 2.60 -36.89
C GLY A 375 22.04 3.10 -35.78
N PRO A 376 22.96 4.04 -36.08
CA PRO A 376 23.98 4.49 -35.12
C PRO A 376 23.41 5.06 -33.80
N TRP A 377 22.21 5.65 -33.83
CA TRP A 377 21.54 6.15 -32.63
C TRP A 377 21.17 5.02 -31.67
N MET A 378 20.73 3.86 -32.17
CA MET A 378 20.40 2.69 -31.35
C MET A 378 21.63 2.16 -30.61
N VAL A 379 22.80 2.17 -31.25
CA VAL A 379 24.07 1.79 -30.61
C VAL A 379 24.46 2.78 -29.50
N LYS A 380 24.25 4.09 -29.72
CA LYS A 380 24.47 5.09 -28.66
C LYS A 380 23.52 4.88 -27.49
N LEU A 381 22.23 4.67 -27.76
CA LEU A 381 21.23 4.41 -26.73
C LEU A 381 21.57 3.14 -25.93
N GLN A 382 21.94 2.05 -26.61
CA GLN A 382 22.36 0.80 -25.99
C GLN A 382 23.57 1.01 -25.05
N LYS A 383 24.59 1.75 -25.49
CA LYS A 383 25.74 2.11 -24.63
C LYS A 383 25.33 2.94 -23.42
N VAL A 384 24.46 3.94 -23.59
CA VAL A 384 23.94 4.76 -22.48
C VAL A 384 23.17 3.90 -21.48
N MET A 385 22.29 3.00 -21.95
CA MET A 385 21.58 2.05 -21.09
C MET A 385 22.54 1.07 -20.40
N GLY A 386 23.63 0.67 -21.06
CA GLY A 386 24.65 -0.20 -20.47
C GLY A 386 25.36 0.47 -19.31
N VAL A 387 25.66 1.77 -19.44
CA VAL A 387 26.20 2.58 -18.33
C VAL A 387 25.20 2.69 -17.17
N LEU A 388 23.90 2.90 -17.46
CA LEU A 388 22.88 2.93 -16.40
C LEU A 388 22.75 1.59 -15.67
N LEU A 389 22.84 0.45 -16.38
CA LEU A 389 22.86 -0.87 -15.75
C LEU A 389 24.09 -1.06 -14.85
N LEU A 390 25.27 -0.61 -15.30
CA LEU A 390 26.47 -0.63 -14.45
C LEU A 390 26.33 0.29 -13.23
N ALA A 391 25.64 1.42 -13.35
CA ALA A 391 25.32 2.27 -12.20
C ALA A 391 24.43 1.53 -11.19
N SER A 392 23.43 0.77 -11.64
CA SER A 392 22.63 -0.10 -10.77
C SER A 392 23.46 -1.21 -10.11
N VAL A 393 24.41 -1.80 -10.83
CA VAL A 393 25.35 -2.78 -10.26
C VAL A 393 26.22 -2.12 -9.19
N ALA A 394 26.75 -0.92 -9.45
CA ALA A 394 27.53 -0.17 -8.46
C ALA A 394 26.70 0.16 -7.21
N TRP A 395 25.42 0.49 -7.38
CA TRP A 395 24.49 0.68 -6.27
C TRP A 395 24.27 -0.60 -5.45
N LEU A 396 24.09 -1.76 -6.09
CA LEU A 396 24.01 -3.04 -5.38
C LEU A 396 25.31 -3.38 -4.63
N LEU A 397 26.47 -3.07 -5.23
CA LEU A 397 27.77 -3.25 -4.58
C LEU A 397 27.95 -2.29 -3.39
N TRP A 398 27.37 -1.09 -3.45
CA TRP A 398 27.32 -0.19 -2.29
C TRP A 398 26.47 -0.78 -1.16
N ILE A 399 25.29 -1.35 -1.46
CA ILE A 399 24.49 -2.07 -0.47
C ILE A 399 25.29 -3.22 0.17
N VAL A 400 26.02 -3.99 -0.64
CA VAL A 400 26.93 -5.05 -0.17
C VAL A 400 28.01 -4.50 0.76
N ASN A 401 28.56 -3.33 0.47
CA ASN A 401 29.51 -2.65 1.35
C ASN A 401 28.89 -2.25 2.69
N GLU A 402 27.65 -1.75 2.67
CA GLU A 402 26.95 -1.40 3.90
C GLU A 402 26.67 -2.65 4.76
N GLN A 403 26.28 -3.76 4.14
CA GLN A 403 25.98 -5.01 4.85
C GLN A 403 27.22 -5.75 5.34
N ALA A 404 28.22 -5.97 4.48
CA ALA A 404 29.37 -6.87 4.74
C ALA A 404 30.74 -6.17 4.64
N GLY A 405 30.76 -4.85 4.45
CA GLY A 405 31.99 -4.08 4.32
C GLY A 405 32.74 -4.33 3.01
N THR A 406 33.99 -3.86 2.97
CA THR A 406 34.85 -3.99 1.79
C THR A 406 35.16 -5.45 1.43
N ALA A 407 35.08 -6.36 2.41
CA ALA A 407 35.24 -7.80 2.17
C ALA A 407 34.09 -8.35 1.30
N GLY A 408 32.85 -7.95 1.58
CA GLY A 408 31.68 -8.27 0.74
C GLY A 408 31.85 -7.81 -0.70
N VAL A 409 32.28 -6.57 -0.90
CA VAL A 409 32.48 -6.00 -2.24
C VAL A 409 33.54 -6.79 -3.02
N ARG A 410 34.66 -7.14 -2.38
CA ARG A 410 35.71 -7.96 -3.02
C ARG A 410 35.17 -9.31 -3.48
N MET A 411 34.35 -9.97 -2.65
CA MET A 411 33.74 -11.25 -2.99
C MET A 411 32.80 -11.14 -4.20
N PHE A 412 31.94 -10.14 -4.24
CA PHE A 412 31.06 -9.89 -5.40
C PHE A 412 31.83 -9.46 -6.65
N ALA A 413 32.89 -8.68 -6.50
CA ALA A 413 33.76 -8.31 -7.62
C ALA A 413 34.43 -9.54 -8.25
N ILE A 414 34.83 -10.54 -7.46
CA ILE A 414 35.34 -11.82 -7.98
C ILE A 414 34.27 -12.52 -8.81
N VAL A 415 33.01 -12.54 -8.37
CA VAL A 415 31.90 -13.14 -9.14
C VAL A 415 31.67 -12.41 -10.46
N VAL A 416 31.67 -11.08 -10.44
CA VAL A 416 31.52 -10.24 -11.64
C VAL A 416 32.67 -10.48 -12.61
N VAL A 417 33.91 -10.48 -12.13
CA VAL A 417 35.09 -10.75 -12.97
C VAL A 417 35.05 -12.17 -13.51
N ALA A 418 34.68 -13.16 -12.69
CA ALA A 418 34.52 -14.54 -13.12
C ALA A 418 33.40 -14.69 -14.17
N SER A 419 32.27 -14.01 -14.01
CA SER A 419 31.19 -14.05 -15.00
C SER A 419 31.63 -13.41 -16.31
N VAL A 420 32.27 -12.24 -16.27
CA VAL A 420 32.81 -11.57 -17.46
C VAL A 420 33.87 -12.44 -18.13
N ALA A 421 34.83 -12.98 -17.38
CA ALA A 421 35.88 -13.84 -17.91
C ALA A 421 35.29 -15.11 -18.53
N CYS A 422 34.33 -15.75 -17.89
CA CYS A 422 33.68 -16.94 -18.42
C CYS A 422 32.92 -16.64 -19.71
N SER A 423 32.19 -15.53 -19.75
CA SER A 423 31.51 -15.10 -20.97
C SER A 423 32.52 -14.79 -22.10
N VAL A 424 33.64 -14.09 -21.83
CA VAL A 424 34.69 -13.79 -22.84
C VAL A 424 35.35 -15.07 -23.35
N LEU A 425 35.64 -16.01 -22.45
CA LEU A 425 36.21 -17.31 -22.82
C LEU A 425 35.23 -18.11 -23.68
N LEU A 426 33.94 -18.15 -23.33
CA LEU A 426 32.92 -18.79 -24.15
C LEU A 426 32.81 -18.14 -25.54
N GLY A 427 32.87 -16.81 -25.63
CA GLY A 427 32.82 -16.07 -26.90
C GLY A 427 34.06 -16.26 -27.79
N LYS A 428 35.25 -16.44 -27.21
CA LYS A 428 36.50 -16.68 -27.96
C LYS A 428 36.72 -18.16 -28.32
N PHE A 429 36.24 -19.10 -27.50
CA PHE A 429 36.41 -20.55 -27.72
C PHE A 429 35.24 -21.22 -28.44
N ALA A 430 34.24 -20.46 -28.89
CA ALA A 430 33.21 -20.88 -29.82
C ALA A 430 33.61 -20.48 -31.27
N PRO A 431 34.40 -21.31 -31.99
CA PRO A 431 34.68 -21.04 -33.40
C PRO A 431 33.38 -21.11 -34.21
N PRO A 432 33.23 -20.27 -35.26
CA PRO A 432 32.04 -20.29 -36.11
C PRO A 432 31.88 -21.68 -36.76
N GLY A 433 30.82 -22.40 -36.39
CA GLY A 433 30.47 -23.71 -36.97
C GLY A 433 30.29 -24.88 -35.99
N VAL A 434 30.42 -24.70 -34.67
CA VAL A 434 30.17 -25.77 -33.69
C VAL A 434 28.68 -25.99 -33.41
N ALA A 435 28.28 -27.23 -33.12
CA ALA A 435 26.89 -27.57 -32.84
C ALA A 435 26.37 -26.82 -31.60
N PHE A 436 25.17 -26.25 -31.69
CA PHE A 436 24.41 -25.55 -30.63
C PHE A 436 24.48 -26.25 -29.25
N LYS A 437 24.57 -27.59 -29.23
CA LYS A 437 24.72 -28.39 -28.00
C LYS A 437 25.99 -28.07 -27.20
N ARG A 438 27.11 -27.73 -27.85
CA ARG A 438 28.39 -27.44 -27.17
C ARG A 438 28.40 -26.05 -26.53
N GLU A 439 27.75 -25.07 -27.16
CA GLU A 439 27.56 -23.72 -26.59
C GLU A 439 26.62 -23.75 -25.39
N VAL A 440 25.48 -24.45 -25.52
CA VAL A 440 24.54 -24.65 -24.41
C VAL A 440 25.20 -25.40 -23.26
N ALA A 441 26.03 -26.41 -23.54
CA ALA A 441 26.80 -27.12 -22.52
C ALA A 441 27.87 -26.23 -21.85
N GLY A 442 28.57 -25.39 -22.62
CA GLY A 442 29.56 -24.45 -22.08
C GLY A 442 28.92 -23.36 -21.21
N PHE A 443 27.78 -22.82 -21.64
CA PHE A 443 26.99 -21.89 -20.83
C PHE A 443 26.46 -22.58 -19.56
N GLY A 444 25.89 -23.78 -19.68
CA GLY A 444 25.42 -24.57 -18.54
C GLY A 444 26.53 -24.85 -17.53
N LEU A 445 27.72 -25.24 -18.00
CA LEU A 445 28.89 -25.47 -17.14
C LEU A 445 29.34 -24.18 -16.45
N SER A 446 29.36 -23.04 -17.16
CA SER A 446 29.71 -21.75 -16.56
C SER A 446 28.77 -21.35 -15.42
N VAL A 447 27.46 -21.55 -15.62
CA VAL A 447 26.44 -21.27 -14.60
C VAL A 447 26.64 -22.19 -13.40
N ILE A 448 26.91 -23.48 -13.62
CA ILE A 448 27.18 -24.44 -12.55
C ILE A 448 28.44 -24.07 -11.77
N VAL A 449 29.53 -23.69 -12.45
CA VAL A 449 30.79 -23.29 -11.80
C VAL A 449 30.60 -22.01 -10.98
N ILE A 450 29.91 -21.00 -11.51
CA ILE A 450 29.60 -19.76 -10.79
C ILE A 450 28.69 -20.04 -9.59
N ALA A 451 27.67 -20.89 -9.75
CA ALA A 451 26.79 -21.29 -8.66
C ALA A 451 27.55 -22.08 -7.58
N ALA A 452 28.42 -23.02 -7.97
CA ALA A 452 29.24 -23.77 -7.04
C ALA A 452 30.21 -22.86 -6.28
N LEU A 453 30.89 -21.94 -6.97
CA LEU A 453 31.75 -20.94 -6.34
C LEU A 453 30.96 -20.05 -5.37
N TRP A 454 29.76 -19.64 -5.77
CA TRP A 454 28.86 -18.85 -4.93
C TRP A 454 28.47 -19.60 -3.66
N PHE A 455 27.82 -20.76 -3.78
CA PHE A 455 27.26 -21.48 -2.63
C PHE A 455 28.30 -22.17 -1.75
N ALA A 456 29.40 -22.67 -2.33
CA ALA A 456 30.41 -23.41 -1.57
C ALA A 456 31.44 -22.52 -0.88
N VAL A 457 31.74 -21.33 -1.43
CA VAL A 457 32.86 -20.50 -0.96
C VAL A 457 32.43 -19.10 -0.57
N ILE A 458 31.64 -18.43 -1.42
CA ILE A 458 31.37 -16.99 -1.27
C ILE A 458 30.23 -16.74 -0.29
N SER A 459 29.11 -17.45 -0.40
CA SER A 459 27.94 -17.21 0.44
C SER A 459 28.21 -17.44 1.93
N PRO A 460 28.93 -18.50 2.37
CA PRO A 460 29.21 -18.68 3.79
C PRO A 460 30.10 -17.57 4.36
N ARG A 461 31.08 -17.11 3.58
CA ARG A 461 32.01 -16.03 3.97
C ARG A 461 31.36 -14.66 3.96
N TYR A 462 30.46 -14.42 3.00
CA TYR A 462 29.64 -13.22 2.97
C TYR A 462 28.72 -13.19 4.20
N GLU A 463 28.04 -14.30 4.49
CA GLU A 463 27.10 -14.38 5.60
C GLU A 463 27.80 -14.15 6.94
N SER A 464 29.00 -14.72 7.13
CA SER A 464 29.80 -14.49 8.34
C SER A 464 30.23 -13.03 8.47
N ALA A 465 30.76 -12.41 7.40
CA ALA A 465 31.19 -11.01 7.42
C ALA A 465 30.03 -10.04 7.63
N ALA A 466 28.88 -10.31 6.99
CA ALA A 466 27.66 -9.54 7.16
C ALA A 466 27.10 -9.67 8.58
N SER A 467 27.13 -10.87 9.16
CA SER A 467 26.65 -11.13 10.52
C SER A 467 27.54 -10.47 11.56
N GLU A 468 28.87 -10.54 11.39
CA GLU A 468 29.83 -9.90 12.29
C GLU A 468 29.65 -8.38 12.31
N LYS A 469 29.57 -7.73 11.13
CA LYS A 469 29.35 -6.29 11.04
C LYS A 469 27.97 -5.90 11.61
N PHE A 470 26.93 -6.66 11.32
CA PHE A 470 25.59 -6.41 11.86
C PHE A 470 25.54 -6.55 13.38
N ASN A 471 26.14 -7.60 13.95
CA ASN A 471 26.16 -7.82 15.39
C ASN A 471 26.98 -6.76 16.13
N ALA A 472 28.12 -6.33 15.57
CA ALA A 472 28.87 -5.19 16.09
C ALA A 472 28.01 -3.91 16.09
N ARG A 473 27.26 -3.68 15.00
CA ARG A 473 26.23 -2.64 14.90
C ARG A 473 24.96 -2.92 15.72
N MET A 474 24.85 -3.97 16.53
CA MET A 474 23.72 -4.14 17.45
C MET A 474 24.16 -4.03 18.90
N GLN A 475 25.46 -4.12 19.19
CA GLN A 475 26.01 -4.01 20.54
C GLN A 475 26.11 -2.57 21.04
N GLU A 476 26.34 -1.58 20.18
CA GLU A 476 26.40 -0.18 20.62
C GLU A 476 24.98 0.37 20.86
N GLN A 477 24.80 1.07 21.98
CA GLN A 477 23.50 1.63 22.37
C GLN A 477 23.12 2.88 21.56
N MET A 478 24.11 3.63 21.08
CA MET A 478 23.93 4.81 20.23
C MET A 478 24.66 4.63 18.90
N THR A 479 24.06 5.13 17.83
CA THR A 479 24.71 5.26 16.52
C THR A 479 25.67 6.46 16.53
N ALA A 480 26.60 6.50 15.57
CA ALA A 480 27.51 7.64 15.37
C ALA A 480 26.76 8.98 15.17
N ASP A 481 25.52 8.92 14.66
CA ASP A 481 24.66 10.09 14.45
C ASP A 481 23.85 10.47 15.69
N GLY A 482 24.10 9.86 16.86
CA GLY A 482 23.42 10.18 18.11
C GLY A 482 22.01 9.61 18.25
N TRP A 483 21.63 8.64 17.42
CA TRP A 483 20.35 7.92 17.56
C TRP A 483 20.53 6.72 18.50
N TYR A 484 19.56 6.46 19.36
CA TYR A 484 19.53 5.23 20.16
C TYR A 484 19.18 4.04 19.28
N ARG A 485 19.77 2.87 19.52
CA ARG A 485 19.34 1.64 18.86
C ARG A 485 18.08 1.10 19.50
N TYR A 486 17.16 0.64 18.66
CA TYR A 486 15.90 0.09 19.11
C TYR A 486 16.11 -1.18 19.95
N SER A 487 15.53 -1.17 21.14
CA SER A 487 15.23 -2.37 21.91
C SER A 487 13.85 -2.21 22.57
N PRO A 488 13.10 -3.29 22.82
CA PRO A 488 11.81 -3.19 23.49
C PRO A 488 11.90 -2.51 24.87
N ALA A 489 12.98 -2.80 25.62
CA ALA A 489 13.23 -2.22 26.94
C ALA A 489 13.44 -0.69 26.89
N LEU A 490 14.01 -0.19 25.80
CA LEU A 490 14.32 1.23 25.63
C LEU A 490 13.04 2.09 25.51
N ILE A 491 11.96 1.54 24.93
CA ILE A 491 10.66 2.22 24.91
C ILE A 491 10.14 2.41 26.34
N GLU A 492 10.19 1.36 27.15
CA GLU A 492 9.72 1.41 28.54
C GLU A 492 10.56 2.35 29.41
N GLU A 493 11.88 2.36 29.20
CA GLU A 493 12.80 3.25 29.90
C GLU A 493 12.52 4.72 29.61
N PHE A 494 12.39 5.08 28.32
CA PHE A 494 12.11 6.46 27.94
C PHE A 494 10.68 6.90 28.29
N ALA A 495 9.71 5.98 28.27
CA ALA A 495 8.37 6.25 28.78
C ALA A 495 8.41 6.56 30.29
N LYS A 496 9.14 5.80 31.11
CA LYS A 496 9.34 6.09 32.55
C LYS A 496 10.04 7.43 32.77
N ALA A 497 11.00 7.78 31.92
CA ALA A 497 11.67 9.07 31.92
C ALA A 497 10.82 10.23 31.39
N LYS A 498 9.54 9.99 31.03
CA LYS A 498 8.61 10.98 30.45
C LYS A 498 9.18 11.68 29.22
N ARG A 499 9.88 10.93 28.36
CA ARG A 499 10.51 11.44 27.15
C ARG A 499 9.77 10.91 25.93
N THR A 500 9.42 11.78 25.00
CA THR A 500 8.81 11.38 23.72
C THR A 500 9.82 10.61 22.88
N ILE A 501 9.41 9.56 22.19
CA ILE A 501 10.29 8.75 21.34
C ILE A 501 9.84 8.90 19.89
N PHE A 502 10.77 9.17 18.99
CA PHE A 502 10.58 9.05 17.55
C PHE A 502 11.36 7.84 17.05
N ILE A 503 10.65 6.88 16.45
CA ILE A 503 11.22 5.66 15.89
C ILE A 503 11.32 5.77 14.38
N ASP A 504 12.52 5.56 13.85
CA ASP A 504 12.84 5.33 12.44
C ASP A 504 13.16 3.85 12.22
N ALA A 505 12.20 3.08 11.70
CA ALA A 505 12.45 1.73 11.21
C ALA A 505 12.95 1.79 9.76
N THR A 506 14.23 1.51 9.58
CA THR A 506 14.99 1.75 8.34
C THR A 506 15.78 0.51 7.92
N ALA A 507 16.36 0.52 6.73
CA ALA A 507 17.32 -0.47 6.28
C ALA A 507 18.31 0.13 5.28
N ASP A 508 19.53 -0.42 5.22
CA ASP A 508 20.57 0.08 4.31
C ASP A 508 20.22 -0.13 2.83
N TRP A 509 19.47 -1.18 2.51
CA TRP A 509 19.00 -1.48 1.16
C TRP A 509 17.73 -0.71 0.77
N CYS A 510 17.09 -0.01 1.70
CA CYS A 510 15.82 0.67 1.48
C CYS A 510 16.05 2.08 0.91
N LEU A 511 15.84 2.23 -0.41
CA LEU A 511 16.06 3.50 -1.11
C LEU A 511 15.17 4.64 -0.59
N THR A 512 13.88 4.36 -0.32
CA THR A 512 12.95 5.33 0.25
C THR A 512 13.39 5.79 1.64
N CYS A 513 13.90 4.87 2.46
CA CYS A 513 14.42 5.18 3.78
C CYS A 513 15.61 6.14 3.69
N LYS A 514 16.59 5.86 2.81
CA LYS A 514 17.73 6.75 2.58
C LYS A 514 17.33 8.12 2.01
N THR A 515 16.26 8.15 1.23
CA THR A 515 15.70 9.40 0.69
C THR A 515 15.08 10.25 1.80
N ASN A 516 14.27 9.66 2.68
CA ASN A 516 13.72 10.35 3.85
C ASN A 516 14.80 10.78 4.84
N GLU A 517 15.82 9.94 5.07
CA GLU A 517 16.98 10.29 5.88
C GLU A 517 17.68 11.54 5.33
N ALA A 518 17.98 11.57 4.03
CA ALA A 518 18.64 12.73 3.39
C ALA A 518 17.74 13.97 3.24
N ALA A 519 16.44 13.78 3.02
CA ALA A 519 15.49 14.87 2.80
C ALA A 519 15.04 15.52 4.11
N VAL A 520 14.86 14.72 5.17
CA VAL A 520 14.22 15.15 6.42
C VAL A 520 15.10 14.86 7.65
N LEU A 521 15.41 13.60 7.94
CA LEU A 521 15.94 13.20 9.25
C LEU A 521 17.37 13.67 9.53
N ASN A 522 18.19 13.86 8.48
CA ASN A 522 19.57 14.35 8.58
C ASN A 522 19.68 15.87 8.41
N ARG A 523 18.55 16.60 8.38
CA ARG A 523 18.55 18.06 8.28
C ARG A 523 18.70 18.71 9.66
N ASP A 524 19.42 19.84 9.70
CA ASP A 524 19.61 20.62 10.93
C ASP A 524 18.29 21.17 11.50
N GLU A 525 17.31 21.41 10.64
CA GLU A 525 15.96 21.81 11.05
C GLU A 525 15.28 20.71 11.88
N PHE A 526 15.30 19.47 11.39
CA PHE A 526 14.75 18.33 12.11
C PHE A 526 15.48 18.12 13.45
N ARG A 527 16.81 18.12 13.44
CA ARG A 527 17.62 17.93 14.65
C ARG A 527 17.30 18.97 15.72
N ARG A 528 17.28 20.26 15.35
CA ARG A 528 16.92 21.36 16.27
C ARG A 528 15.50 21.22 16.81
N ALA A 529 14.54 20.83 15.97
CA ALA A 529 13.17 20.63 16.41
C ALA A 529 13.07 19.49 17.45
N MET A 530 13.72 18.36 17.18
CA MET A 530 13.72 17.20 18.09
C MET A 530 14.44 17.51 19.41
N ASP A 531 15.56 18.24 19.36
CA ASP A 531 16.30 18.67 20.56
C ASP A 531 15.47 19.66 21.40
N SER A 532 14.83 20.65 20.77
CA SER A 532 13.97 21.63 21.46
C SER A 532 12.76 20.98 22.15
N LEU A 533 12.26 19.90 21.56
CA LEU A 533 11.16 19.10 22.10
C LEU A 533 11.68 18.01 23.03
N ASN A 534 12.99 17.85 23.28
CA ASN A 534 13.54 16.77 24.10
C ASN A 534 13.08 15.36 23.66
N VAL A 535 13.11 15.09 22.36
CA VAL A 535 12.69 13.81 21.77
C VAL A 535 13.86 12.82 21.79
N ALA A 536 13.60 11.57 22.12
CA ALA A 536 14.54 10.47 21.95
C ALA A 536 14.43 9.91 20.53
N LEU A 537 15.49 10.05 19.74
CA LEU A 537 15.56 9.51 18.39
C LEU A 537 16.04 8.06 18.45
N VAL A 538 15.22 7.14 17.96
CA VAL A 538 15.47 5.70 18.01
C VAL A 538 15.48 5.13 16.60
N LYS A 539 16.56 4.42 16.26
CA LYS A 539 16.72 3.74 14.97
C LYS A 539 16.51 2.25 15.14
N ALA A 540 15.51 1.70 14.46
CA ALA A 540 15.26 0.28 14.34
C ALA A 540 15.85 -0.23 13.02
N ASP A 541 17.05 -0.80 13.08
CA ASP A 541 17.75 -1.32 11.90
C ASP A 541 17.16 -2.67 11.47
N TRP A 542 16.49 -2.67 10.32
CA TRP A 542 15.93 -3.85 9.66
C TRP A 542 16.71 -4.22 8.40
N THR A 543 18.01 -3.88 8.35
CA THR A 543 18.92 -4.35 7.30
C THR A 543 19.03 -5.87 7.29
N ARG A 544 18.94 -6.49 8.47
CA ARG A 544 18.74 -7.92 8.66
C ARG A 544 17.53 -8.15 9.57
N GLU A 545 16.82 -9.23 9.30
CA GLU A 545 15.66 -9.61 10.08
C GLU A 545 16.02 -9.87 11.56
N THR A 546 15.36 -9.16 12.46
CA THR A 546 15.44 -9.35 13.91
C THR A 546 14.04 -9.54 14.48
N PRO A 547 13.83 -10.47 15.44
CA PRO A 547 12.52 -10.70 16.05
C PRO A 547 11.90 -9.43 16.65
N GLU A 548 12.73 -8.57 17.24
CA GLU A 548 12.31 -7.35 17.93
C GLU A 548 11.77 -6.30 16.95
N VAL A 549 12.46 -6.07 15.84
CA VAL A 549 12.04 -5.09 14.82
C VAL A 549 10.85 -5.62 14.04
N ASN A 550 10.78 -6.93 13.78
CA ASN A 550 9.59 -7.55 13.20
C ASN A 550 8.34 -7.36 14.07
N ALA A 551 8.47 -7.55 15.38
CA ALA A 551 7.38 -7.30 16.31
C ALA A 551 6.96 -5.83 16.29
N LEU A 552 7.92 -4.91 16.22
CA LEU A 552 7.67 -3.47 16.10
C LEU A 552 6.89 -3.14 14.82
N LEU A 553 7.37 -3.59 13.65
CA LEU A 553 6.72 -3.40 12.34
C LEU A 553 5.29 -3.94 12.33
N ARG A 554 5.09 -5.18 12.81
CA ARG A 554 3.76 -5.78 12.95
C ARG A 554 2.86 -4.98 13.87
N SER A 555 3.40 -4.47 14.97
CA SER A 555 2.64 -3.63 15.88
C SER A 555 2.14 -2.37 15.17
N MET A 556 2.93 -1.79 14.26
CA MET A 556 2.57 -0.61 13.46
C MET A 556 1.63 -0.93 12.28
N GLY A 557 1.27 -2.21 12.08
CA GLY A 557 0.50 -2.64 10.91
C GLY A 557 1.30 -2.58 9.60
N LYS A 558 2.63 -2.56 9.68
CA LYS A 558 3.55 -2.48 8.54
C LYS A 558 4.22 -3.82 8.30
N SER A 559 4.35 -4.18 7.03
CA SER A 559 5.01 -5.43 6.62
C SER A 559 6.50 -5.26 6.31
N GLY A 560 7.01 -4.02 6.26
CA GLY A 560 8.40 -3.71 5.93
C GLY A 560 8.72 -2.25 6.22
N VAL A 561 9.89 -1.82 5.75
CA VAL A 561 10.41 -0.44 5.90
C VAL A 561 10.22 0.38 4.62
N PRO A 562 10.10 1.72 4.69
CA PRO A 562 10.19 2.55 5.89
C PRO A 562 8.94 2.45 6.78
N ALA A 563 9.13 2.53 8.09
CA ALA A 563 8.04 2.70 9.03
C ALA A 563 8.46 3.63 10.17
N TYR A 564 7.54 4.49 10.57
CA TYR A 564 7.82 5.57 11.51
C TYR A 564 6.74 5.61 12.59
N ALA A 565 7.15 5.80 13.84
CA ALA A 565 6.22 5.92 14.95
C ALA A 565 6.68 6.94 16.00
N ILE A 566 5.72 7.62 16.59
CA ILE A 566 5.92 8.47 17.76
C ILE A 566 5.28 7.81 18.97
N TYR A 567 6.04 7.66 20.05
CA TYR A 567 5.53 7.26 21.36
C TYR A 567 5.52 8.50 22.26
N PRO A 568 4.34 8.97 22.70
CA PRO A 568 4.22 10.13 23.56
C PRO A 568 4.91 9.93 24.92
N ALA A 569 5.28 11.04 25.55
CA ALA A 569 5.95 11.02 26.85
C ALA A 569 5.06 10.36 27.92
N GLY A 570 5.60 9.38 28.64
CA GLY A 570 4.88 8.72 29.74
C GLY A 570 3.96 7.57 29.33
N ASP A 571 3.76 7.31 28.04
CA ASP A 571 2.89 6.25 27.56
C ASP A 571 3.61 5.36 26.52
N ALA A 572 4.06 4.19 26.97
CA ALA A 572 4.70 3.19 26.13
C ALA A 572 3.69 2.43 25.22
N THR A 573 2.39 2.57 25.46
CA THR A 573 1.33 1.82 24.76
C THR A 573 0.69 2.61 23.64
N LYS A 574 0.59 3.92 23.79
CA LYS A 574 0.11 4.83 22.75
C LYS A 574 1.21 5.06 21.72
N LYS A 575 0.89 4.76 20.46
CA LYS A 575 1.78 5.04 19.32
C LYS A 575 1.03 5.72 18.20
N ILE A 576 1.68 6.69 17.58
CA ILE A 576 1.18 7.41 16.41
C ILE A 576 2.05 6.96 15.23
N VAL A 577 1.46 6.19 14.31
CA VAL A 577 2.17 5.70 13.12
C VAL A 577 2.11 6.78 12.04
N LEU A 578 3.26 7.11 11.46
CA LEU A 578 3.36 8.15 10.43
C LEU A 578 3.36 7.56 9.02
N PRO A 579 3.04 8.38 7.98
CA PRO A 579 3.13 7.98 6.59
C PRO A 579 4.56 7.60 6.16
N GLU A 580 4.69 6.85 5.06
CA GLU A 580 5.99 6.44 4.50
C GLU A 580 6.78 7.58 3.89
N LEU A 581 6.11 8.64 3.42
CA LEU A 581 6.73 9.88 2.99
C LEU A 581 6.70 10.86 4.16
N LEU A 582 7.90 11.26 4.61
CA LEU A 582 8.03 12.13 5.76
C LEU A 582 8.17 13.60 5.38
N THR A 583 7.66 14.46 6.25
CA THR A 583 7.97 15.90 6.28
C THR A 583 8.26 16.31 7.72
N THR A 584 9.16 17.29 7.91
CA THR A 584 9.51 17.79 9.25
C THR A 584 8.26 18.33 9.98
N ALA A 585 7.39 19.04 9.26
CA ALA A 585 6.17 19.63 9.80
C ALA A 585 5.23 18.56 10.39
N ALA A 586 4.95 17.49 9.63
CA ALA A 586 4.08 16.42 10.08
C ALA A 586 4.60 15.73 11.35
N ILE A 587 5.92 15.55 11.47
CA ILE A 587 6.52 14.94 12.67
C ILE A 587 6.35 15.87 13.88
N VAL A 588 6.70 17.16 13.73
CA VAL A 588 6.62 18.14 14.82
C VAL A 588 5.19 18.33 15.31
N GLU A 589 4.23 18.44 14.38
CA GLU A 589 2.81 18.61 14.71
C GLU A 589 2.26 17.43 15.52
N ASN A 590 2.55 16.19 15.10
CA ASN A 590 2.13 14.99 15.83
C ASN A 590 2.80 14.89 17.21
N ILE A 591 4.06 15.32 17.35
CA ILE A 591 4.75 15.35 18.65
C ILE A 591 4.12 16.39 19.57
N VAL A 592 3.87 17.61 19.08
CA VAL A 592 3.28 18.70 19.88
C VAL A 592 1.83 18.39 20.26
N GLY A 593 1.02 17.89 19.31
CA GLY A 593 -0.36 17.48 19.56
C GLY A 593 -0.46 16.37 20.62
N SER A 594 0.52 15.47 20.69
CA SER A 594 0.54 14.38 21.67
C SER A 594 0.84 14.79 23.12
N ARG A 595 1.26 16.04 23.36
CA ARG A 595 1.56 16.58 24.71
C ARG A 595 0.39 17.28 25.39
N LYS A 596 -0.65 17.62 24.63
CA LYS A 596 -1.92 18.12 25.15
C LYS A 596 -2.78 16.93 25.59
#